data_AF-A0A519Z8U0-F1
#
_entry.id   AF-A0A519Z8U0-F1
#
_cell.length_a   1.000
_cell.length_b   1.000
_cell.length_c   1.000
_cell.angle_alpha   90.00
_cell.angle_beta   90.00
_cell.angle_gamma   90.00
#
_symmetry.space_group_name_H-M   'P 1'
#
loop_
_entity.id
_entity.type
_entity.pdbx_description
1 polymer ?
#
loop_
_entity_poly.entity_id
_entity_poly.type
_entity_poly.pdbx_seq_one_letter_code
_entity_poly.pdbx_strand_id
1 'polypeptide(L)'
;MKGSKRLIIVLTAVGLLIILFSRCMDTGTDAGHKLVATVNTKAGMNTCIQCHKAIYDDYLINPHQRTSSLIKGHDLLQADSSISNEFSFDDHLKIAVERRDSGAYQVAYIDGEEQLARRFDVSFGSGKDAITFASWRGNNLYQMQLTYFNRIKSWANSPGYRDKQIYFSIQGAIY
;
A
#
# COMPACT_ATOMS: atom_id res chain seq x y z
N MET A 1 -3.13 -43.94 -63.06
CA MET A 1 -2.40 -44.28 -61.80
C MET A 1 -1.41 -43.22 -61.29
N LYS A 2 -0.99 -42.20 -62.06
CA LYS A 2 -0.10 -41.11 -61.56
C LYS A 2 -0.82 -40.05 -60.70
N GLY A 3 -2.12 -39.81 -60.94
CA GLY A 3 -2.91 -38.81 -60.22
C GLY A 3 -3.22 -39.18 -58.76
N SER A 4 -3.58 -40.43 -58.48
CA SER A 4 -3.93 -40.86 -57.12
C SER A 4 -2.74 -40.81 -56.15
N LYS A 5 -1.52 -41.14 -56.60
CA LYS A 5 -0.31 -41.03 -55.78
C LYS A 5 0.01 -39.58 -55.39
N ARG A 6 -0.17 -38.63 -56.32
CA ARG A 6 -0.01 -37.19 -56.03
C ARG A 6 -1.08 -36.69 -55.07
N LEU A 7 -2.33 -37.13 -55.24
CA LEU A 7 -3.44 -36.77 -54.36
C LEU A 7 -3.19 -37.23 -52.92
N ILE A 8 -2.72 -38.47 -52.74
CA ILE A 8 -2.38 -39.03 -51.43
C ILE A 8 -1.25 -38.23 -50.76
N ILE A 9 -0.20 -37.86 -51.50
CA ILE A 9 0.91 -37.06 -50.96
C ILE A 9 0.42 -35.69 -50.49
N VAL A 10 -0.41 -35.01 -51.29
CA VAL A 10 -0.96 -33.68 -50.93
C VAL A 10 -1.84 -33.76 -49.70
N LEU A 11 -2.76 -34.74 -49.63
CA LEU A 11 -3.64 -34.92 -48.48
C LEU A 11 -2.86 -35.25 -47.20
N THR A 12 -1.80 -36.06 -47.32
CA THR A 12 -0.93 -36.39 -46.18
C THR A 12 -0.17 -35.16 -45.69
N ALA A 13 0.36 -34.34 -46.60
CA ALA A 13 1.07 -33.10 -46.25
C ALA A 13 0.14 -32.07 -45.60
N VAL A 14 -1.07 -31.90 -46.11
CA VAL A 14 -2.10 -31.02 -45.51
C VAL A 14 -2.51 -31.52 -44.13
N GLY A 15 -2.73 -32.82 -43.96
CA GLY A 15 -3.04 -33.41 -42.65
C GLY A 15 -1.92 -33.19 -41.62
N LEU A 16 -0.65 -33.35 -42.04
CA LEU A 16 0.51 -33.07 -41.20
C LEU A 16 0.59 -31.59 -40.78
N LEU A 17 0.35 -30.67 -41.71
CA LEU A 17 0.31 -29.23 -41.41
C LEU A 17 -0.81 -28.88 -40.44
N ILE A 18 -2.01 -29.44 -40.63
CA ILE A 18 -3.13 -29.24 -39.71
C ILE A 18 -2.77 -29.72 -38.29
N ILE A 19 -2.14 -30.88 -38.14
CA ILE A 19 -1.70 -31.41 -36.84
C ILE A 19 -0.58 -30.56 -36.22
N LEU A 20 0.36 -30.07 -37.04
CA LEU A 20 1.44 -29.20 -36.59
C LEU A 20 0.88 -27.87 -36.07
N PHE A 21 -0.03 -27.25 -36.82
CA PHE A 21 -0.65 -25.97 -36.45
C PHE A 21 -1.70 -26.11 -35.35
N SER A 22 -2.39 -27.25 -35.21
CA SER A 22 -3.30 -27.49 -34.09
C SER A 22 -2.56 -27.58 -32.75
N ARG A 23 -1.27 -27.92 -32.75
CA ARG A 23 -0.41 -27.85 -31.55
C ARG A 23 0.05 -26.42 -31.23
N CYS A 24 -0.08 -25.49 -32.17
CA CYS A 24 0.17 -24.06 -31.97
C CYS A 24 -1.09 -23.29 -31.59
N MET A 25 -2.28 -23.88 -31.74
CA MET A 25 -3.46 -23.38 -31.07
C MET A 25 -3.28 -23.63 -29.58
N ASP A 26 -2.84 -22.59 -28.88
CA ASP A 26 -2.96 -22.45 -27.44
C ASP A 26 -4.44 -22.66 -27.08
N THR A 27 -4.81 -23.90 -26.79
CA THR A 27 -6.11 -24.20 -26.18
C THR A 27 -6.00 -23.60 -24.81
N GLY A 28 -6.48 -22.36 -24.67
CA GLY A 28 -6.50 -21.58 -23.45
C GLY A 28 -7.26 -22.28 -22.33
N THR A 29 -6.76 -23.43 -21.87
CA THR A 29 -6.81 -23.75 -20.47
C THR A 29 -5.90 -22.72 -19.83
N ASP A 30 -6.50 -21.56 -19.55
CA ASP A 30 -6.12 -20.70 -18.45
C ASP A 30 -6.10 -21.58 -17.20
N ALA A 31 -5.06 -22.39 -17.07
CA ALA A 31 -4.64 -23.02 -15.83
C ALA A 31 -4.13 -21.88 -14.99
N GLY A 32 -5.07 -21.03 -14.56
CA GLY A 32 -4.86 -19.67 -14.11
C GLY A 32 -3.64 -19.62 -13.22
N HIS A 33 -2.50 -19.30 -13.82
CA HIS A 33 -1.35 -18.87 -13.08
C HIS A 33 -1.84 -17.54 -12.56
N LYS A 34 -2.41 -17.56 -11.34
CA LYS A 34 -2.52 -16.38 -10.51
C LYS A 34 -1.09 -15.91 -10.38
N LEU A 35 -0.67 -15.03 -11.30
CA LEU A 35 0.60 -14.35 -11.24
C LEU A 35 0.57 -13.60 -9.92
N VAL A 36 1.17 -14.21 -8.91
CA VAL A 36 1.30 -13.58 -7.60
C VAL A 36 2.15 -12.35 -7.87
N ALA A 37 1.61 -11.18 -7.53
CA ALA A 37 2.28 -9.93 -7.79
C ALA A 37 3.53 -9.82 -6.90
N THR A 38 4.68 -10.25 -7.42
CA THR A 38 6.00 -10.15 -6.78
C THR A 38 6.71 -8.88 -7.21
N VAL A 39 7.88 -8.61 -6.61
CA VAL A 39 8.75 -7.49 -7.02
C VAL A 39 9.22 -7.60 -8.48
N ASN A 40 9.33 -8.82 -9.01
CA ASN A 40 9.80 -9.06 -10.38
C ASN A 40 8.67 -9.03 -11.42
N THR A 41 7.42 -9.08 -10.97
CA THR A 41 6.24 -9.06 -11.86
C THR A 41 5.50 -7.70 -11.81
N LYS A 42 6.06 -6.70 -11.14
CA LYS A 42 5.53 -5.33 -11.06
C LYS A 42 6.50 -4.37 -11.75
N ALA A 43 6.07 -3.79 -12.87
CA ALA A 43 6.92 -2.89 -13.67
C ALA A 43 7.06 -1.45 -13.10
N GLY A 44 6.22 -1.07 -12.14
CA GLY A 44 6.15 0.29 -11.61
C GLY A 44 5.55 1.30 -12.60
N MET A 45 5.01 2.41 -12.09
CA MET A 45 4.29 3.38 -12.93
C MET A 45 5.16 4.05 -14.01
N ASN A 46 6.46 4.20 -13.75
CA ASN A 46 7.37 4.93 -14.65
C ASN A 46 7.55 4.23 -16.00
N THR A 47 7.41 2.90 -16.04
CA THR A 47 7.49 2.11 -17.27
C THR A 47 6.35 2.44 -18.24
N CYS A 48 5.22 2.94 -17.73
CA CYS A 48 4.03 3.23 -18.53
C CYS A 48 4.09 4.59 -19.26
N ILE A 49 5.00 5.49 -18.86
CA ILE A 49 5.01 6.90 -19.29
C ILE A 49 5.15 7.04 -20.82
N GLN A 50 6.00 6.21 -21.43
CA GLN A 50 6.33 6.32 -22.86
C GLN A 50 5.12 6.11 -23.77
N CYS A 51 4.19 5.22 -23.39
CA CYS A 51 2.98 4.93 -24.17
C CYS A 51 1.72 5.64 -23.61
N HIS A 52 1.69 5.94 -22.31
CA HIS A 52 0.51 6.44 -21.60
C HIS A 52 0.77 7.74 -20.83
N LYS A 53 1.46 8.70 -21.47
CA LYS A 53 1.82 9.98 -20.82
C LYS A 53 0.64 10.73 -20.21
N ALA A 54 -0.46 10.88 -20.94
CA ALA A 54 -1.64 11.62 -20.44
C ALA A 54 -2.24 10.96 -19.18
N ILE A 55 -2.38 9.63 -19.20
CA ILE A 55 -2.88 8.85 -18.05
C ILE A 55 -1.92 8.98 -16.86
N TYR A 56 -0.60 8.95 -17.11
CA TYR A 56 0.39 9.14 -16.08
C TYR A 56 0.30 10.55 -15.45
N ASP A 57 0.23 11.59 -16.27
CA ASP A 57 0.13 12.97 -15.80
C ASP A 57 -1.16 13.19 -14.96
N ASP A 58 -2.29 12.63 -15.40
CA ASP A 58 -3.55 12.63 -14.64
C ASP A 58 -3.44 11.85 -13.33
N TYR A 59 -2.75 10.71 -13.34
CA TYR A 59 -2.54 9.89 -12.16
C TYR A 59 -1.69 10.61 -11.10
N LEU A 60 -0.70 11.41 -11.50
CA LEU A 60 0.16 12.13 -10.56
C LEU A 60 -0.59 13.11 -9.67
N ILE A 61 -1.67 13.72 -10.18
CA ILE A 61 -2.52 14.63 -9.42
C ILE A 61 -3.71 13.93 -8.77
N ASN A 62 -3.90 12.64 -9.05
CA ASN A 62 -5.01 11.86 -8.53
C ASN A 62 -4.77 11.50 -7.04
N PRO A 63 -5.80 11.57 -6.17
CA PRO A 63 -5.72 11.12 -4.79
C PRO A 63 -5.13 9.71 -4.60
N HIS A 64 -5.37 8.78 -5.54
CA HIS A 64 -4.84 7.42 -5.49
C HIS A 64 -3.30 7.39 -5.39
N GLN A 65 -2.60 8.29 -6.08
CA GLN A 65 -1.14 8.37 -6.03
C GLN A 65 -0.61 8.83 -4.67
N ARG A 66 -1.44 9.55 -3.91
CA ARG A 66 -1.09 10.09 -2.59
C ARG A 66 -1.65 9.27 -1.44
N THR A 67 -2.30 8.14 -1.72
CA THR A 67 -2.95 7.30 -0.70
C THR A 67 -1.96 6.65 0.25
N SER A 68 -0.72 6.37 -0.17
CA SER A 68 0.29 5.79 0.71
C SER A 68 1.66 6.36 0.39
N SER A 69 2.41 6.72 1.42
CA SER A 69 3.78 7.22 1.26
C SER A 69 4.66 6.86 2.45
N LEU A 70 5.95 6.66 2.18
CA LEU A 70 6.95 6.59 3.22
C LEU A 70 7.17 7.98 3.79
N ILE A 71 7.22 8.07 5.12
CA ILE A 71 7.52 9.30 5.83
C ILE A 71 9.02 9.42 5.96
N LYS A 72 9.56 10.58 5.58
CA LYS A 72 10.98 10.89 5.67
C LYS A 72 11.15 12.16 6.50
N GLY A 73 12.04 12.12 7.49
CA GLY A 73 12.28 13.26 8.37
C GLY A 73 11.11 13.51 9.33
N HIS A 74 10.70 14.76 9.47
CA HIS A 74 9.73 15.20 10.48
C HIS A 74 8.39 15.71 9.89
N ASP A 75 8.26 15.70 8.57
CA ASP A 75 7.10 16.27 7.90
C ASP A 75 5.97 15.24 7.80
N LEU A 76 4.96 15.40 8.65
CA LEU A 76 3.78 14.53 8.69
C LEU A 76 2.56 15.14 8.00
N LEU A 77 2.39 16.43 8.22
CA LEU A 77 1.24 17.22 7.83
C LEU A 77 1.76 18.49 7.14
N GLN A 78 0.90 19.15 6.37
CA GLN A 78 1.24 20.48 5.87
C GLN A 78 1.51 21.42 7.06
N ALA A 79 2.51 22.28 6.93
CA ALA A 79 2.85 23.24 7.97
C ALA A 79 1.65 24.17 8.24
N ASP A 80 0.98 23.95 9.36
CA ASP A 80 -0.09 24.79 9.89
C ASP A 80 0.12 24.88 11.41
N SER A 81 0.43 26.10 11.89
CA SER A 81 0.73 26.37 13.29
C SER A 81 -0.49 26.19 14.21
N SER A 82 -1.70 26.06 13.66
CA SER A 82 -2.91 25.77 14.43
C SER A 82 -3.07 24.30 14.79
N ILE A 83 -2.25 23.41 14.23
CA ILE A 83 -2.30 21.98 14.52
C ILE A 83 -1.72 21.73 15.91
N SER A 84 -2.56 21.27 16.83
CA SER A 84 -2.09 20.76 18.12
C SER A 84 -1.15 19.59 17.88
N ASN A 85 -0.01 19.59 18.56
CA ASN A 85 0.88 18.43 18.59
C ASN A 85 0.42 17.37 19.60
N GLU A 86 -0.71 17.57 20.26
CA GLU A 86 -1.11 16.75 21.39
C GLU A 86 -2.60 16.42 21.34
N PHE A 87 -2.94 15.21 21.80
CA PHE A 87 -4.28 14.71 21.95
C PHE A 87 -4.43 14.07 23.33
N SER A 88 -5.30 14.63 24.16
CA SER A 88 -5.61 14.09 25.50
C SER A 88 -6.84 13.19 25.43
N PHE A 89 -6.71 11.96 25.91
CA PHE A 89 -7.85 11.06 26.11
C PHE A 89 -8.57 11.37 27.42
N ASP A 90 -7.80 11.69 28.46
CA ASP A 90 -8.25 12.20 29.75
C ASP A 90 -7.07 12.87 30.49
N ASP A 91 -7.23 13.13 31.78
CA ASP A 91 -6.25 13.80 32.63
C ASP A 91 -4.95 13.00 32.82
N HIS A 92 -5.00 11.68 32.62
CA HIS A 92 -3.87 10.79 32.83
C HIS A 92 -3.20 10.42 31.51
N LEU A 93 -4.00 10.14 30.46
CA LEU A 93 -3.51 9.66 29.18
C LEU A 93 -3.49 10.76 28.12
N LYS A 94 -2.28 11.03 27.62
CA LYS A 94 -2.02 11.94 26.52
C LYS A 94 -1.14 11.30 25.46
N ILE A 95 -1.37 11.65 24.20
CA ILE A 95 -0.48 11.31 23.10
C ILE A 95 0.02 12.59 22.43
N ALA A 96 1.33 12.71 22.29
CA ALA A 96 2.00 13.81 21.62
C ALA A 96 2.63 13.36 20.29
N VAL A 97 2.78 14.32 19.39
CA VAL A 97 3.50 14.22 18.13
C VAL A 97 4.77 15.06 18.29
N GLU A 98 5.90 14.36 18.36
CA GLU A 98 7.18 14.96 18.68
C GLU A 98 8.15 14.87 17.51
N ARG A 99 8.99 15.88 17.38
CA ARG A 99 10.17 15.82 16.49
C ARG A 99 11.36 15.36 17.34
N ARG A 100 11.91 14.21 17.01
CA ARG A 100 13.14 13.64 17.62
C ARG A 100 14.19 13.46 16.53
N ASP A 101 15.46 13.29 16.89
CA ASP A 101 16.60 13.30 15.94
C ASP A 101 16.39 12.44 14.67
N SER A 102 15.77 11.27 14.81
CA SER A 102 15.55 10.30 13.72
C SER A 102 14.21 10.43 12.98
N GLY A 103 13.38 11.42 13.30
CA GLY A 103 12.13 11.71 12.59
C GLY A 103 11.00 12.20 13.50
N ALA A 104 9.78 12.11 13.02
CA ALA A 104 8.60 12.38 13.86
C ALA A 104 8.17 11.12 14.63
N TYR A 105 7.69 11.31 15.85
CA TYR A 105 7.27 10.25 16.76
C TYR A 105 5.88 10.51 17.33
N GLN A 106 5.09 9.46 17.49
CA GLN A 106 3.89 9.44 18.31
C GLN A 106 4.27 8.90 19.69
N VAL A 107 4.03 9.69 20.73
CA VAL A 107 4.55 9.46 22.08
C VAL A 107 3.40 9.45 23.06
N ALA A 108 3.24 8.35 23.78
CA ALA A 108 2.24 8.17 24.81
C ALA A 108 2.81 8.54 26.18
N TYR A 109 2.05 9.36 26.90
CA TYR A 109 2.29 9.76 28.27
C TYR A 109 1.16 9.27 29.16
N ILE A 110 1.51 8.64 30.29
CA ILE A 110 0.59 8.32 31.38
C ILE A 110 1.12 9.03 32.62
N ASP A 111 0.28 9.85 33.26
CA ASP A 111 0.65 10.63 34.45
C ASP A 111 1.89 11.53 34.23
N GLY A 112 2.07 12.00 33.00
CA GLY A 112 3.21 12.83 32.58
C GLY A 112 4.50 12.05 32.29
N GLU A 113 4.53 10.73 32.51
CA GLU A 113 5.68 9.89 32.19
C GLU A 113 5.57 9.30 30.79
N GLU A 114 6.65 9.39 29.99
CA GLU A 114 6.73 8.74 28.68
C GLU A 114 6.68 7.22 28.86
N GLN A 115 5.60 6.61 28.37
CA GLN A 115 5.44 5.16 28.40
C GLN A 115 5.92 4.52 27.10
N LEU A 116 5.73 5.21 25.98
CA LEU A 116 6.12 4.68 24.68
C LEU A 116 6.29 5.76 23.62
N ALA A 117 7.27 5.58 22.76
CA ALA A 117 7.40 6.32 21.50
C ALA A 117 7.45 5.38 20.29
N ARG A 118 6.77 5.78 19.19
CA ARG A 118 6.81 5.09 17.89
C ARG A 118 7.05 6.09 16.78
N ARG A 119 7.99 5.75 15.88
CA ARG A 119 8.29 6.61 14.73
C ARG A 119 7.16 6.50 13.70
N PHE A 120 6.80 7.62 13.11
CA PHE A 120 5.94 7.62 11.93
C PHE A 120 6.74 7.11 10.71
N ASP A 121 6.37 5.95 10.17
CA ASP A 121 7.10 5.34 9.05
C ASP A 121 6.33 5.39 7.73
N VAL A 122 5.01 5.20 7.79
CA VAL A 122 4.13 5.18 6.61
C VAL A 122 2.89 6.03 6.88
N SER A 123 2.47 6.83 5.91
CA SER A 123 1.19 7.54 5.94
C SER A 123 0.18 6.87 5.01
N PHE A 124 -1.10 6.96 5.39
CA PHE A 124 -2.23 6.45 4.62
C PHE A 124 -3.33 7.51 4.51
N GLY A 125 -3.90 7.63 3.31
CA GLY A 125 -4.89 8.64 2.96
C GLY A 125 -4.27 9.77 2.14
N SER A 126 -5.02 10.25 1.14
CA SER A 126 -4.58 11.33 0.23
C SER A 126 -4.49 12.71 0.90
N GLY A 127 -4.86 12.82 2.17
CA GLY A 127 -4.96 14.09 2.88
C GLY A 127 -6.16 14.94 2.45
N LYS A 128 -7.22 14.34 1.88
CA LYS A 128 -8.49 15.05 1.66
C LYS A 128 -9.29 15.20 2.95
N ASP A 129 -9.60 14.09 3.60
CA ASP A 129 -10.44 14.06 4.80
C ASP A 129 -9.63 13.74 6.06
N ALA A 130 -8.76 12.74 5.96
CA ALA A 130 -7.88 12.31 7.05
C ALA A 130 -6.57 11.71 6.52
N ILE A 131 -5.57 11.69 7.38
CA ILE A 131 -4.31 10.95 7.21
C ILE A 131 -4.11 10.11 8.47
N THR A 132 -4.03 8.80 8.29
CA THR A 132 -3.62 7.87 9.33
C THR A 132 -2.19 7.40 9.09
N PHE A 133 -1.62 6.72 10.06
CA PHE A 133 -0.20 6.44 10.09
C PHE A 133 0.09 5.02 10.55
N ALA A 134 1.28 4.54 10.22
CA ALA A 134 1.78 3.27 10.73
C ALA A 134 3.27 3.33 11.05
N SER A 135 3.69 2.41 11.92
CA SER A 135 5.08 2.20 12.30
C SER A 135 5.49 0.74 12.09
N TRP A 136 6.74 0.55 11.67
CA TRP A 136 7.33 -0.78 11.52
C TRP A 136 7.74 -1.36 12.86
N ARG A 137 7.49 -2.64 13.05
CA ARG A 137 8.08 -3.45 14.12
C ARG A 137 8.48 -4.80 13.55
N GLY A 138 9.79 -5.00 13.39
CA GLY A 138 10.30 -6.12 12.61
C GLY A 138 9.73 -6.06 11.18
N ASN A 139 9.14 -7.16 10.74
CA ASN A 139 8.56 -7.28 9.39
C ASN A 139 7.08 -6.91 9.31
N ASN A 140 6.51 -6.39 10.40
CA ASN A 140 5.08 -6.07 10.48
C ASN A 140 4.88 -4.55 10.55
N LEU A 141 3.87 -4.07 9.82
CA LEU A 141 3.43 -2.69 9.85
C LEU A 141 2.20 -2.58 10.75
N TYR A 142 2.25 -1.73 11.76
CA TYR A 142 1.15 -1.53 12.71
C TYR A 142 0.59 -0.13 12.56
N GLN A 143 -0.74 -0.01 12.47
CA GLN A 143 -1.43 1.27 12.55
C GLN A 143 -1.06 2.01 13.85
N MET A 144 -1.01 3.34 13.78
CA MET A 144 -0.78 4.22 14.92
C MET A 144 -2.10 4.60 15.60
N GLN A 145 -2.03 4.95 16.88
CA GLN A 145 -3.22 5.28 17.67
C GLN A 145 -3.92 6.51 17.13
N LEU A 146 -3.19 7.57 16.76
CA LEU A 146 -3.79 8.80 16.25
C LEU A 146 -3.89 8.88 14.73
N THR A 147 -5.04 9.37 14.26
CA THR A 147 -5.32 9.81 12.89
C THR A 147 -5.55 11.32 12.90
N TYR A 148 -5.02 12.03 11.91
CA TYR A 148 -5.28 13.46 11.75
C TYR A 148 -6.45 13.68 10.81
N PHE A 149 -7.45 14.46 11.23
CA PHE A 149 -8.64 14.78 10.45
C PHE A 149 -8.59 16.24 9.98
N ASN A 150 -8.49 16.46 8.67
CA ASN A 150 -8.33 17.78 8.08
C ASN A 150 -9.55 18.68 8.27
N ARG A 151 -10.77 18.11 8.27
CA ARG A 151 -12.01 18.89 8.41
C ARG A 151 -12.14 19.56 9.77
N ILE A 152 -11.67 18.90 10.83
CA ILE A 152 -11.71 19.42 12.21
C ILE A 152 -10.35 19.96 12.66
N LYS A 153 -9.34 19.91 11.78
CA LYS A 153 -7.95 20.28 12.05
C LYS A 153 -7.41 19.72 13.37
N SER A 154 -7.72 18.46 13.64
CA SER A 154 -7.40 17.84 14.93
C SER A 154 -7.08 16.36 14.79
N TRP A 155 -6.33 15.88 15.77
CA TRP A 155 -6.11 14.46 15.98
C TRP A 155 -7.35 13.82 16.59
N ALA A 156 -7.57 12.56 16.27
CA ALA A 156 -8.51 11.71 16.97
C ALA A 156 -7.98 10.29 17.06
N ASN A 157 -8.55 9.53 17.98
CA ASN A 157 -8.31 8.10 18.09
C ASN A 157 -8.67 7.40 16.77
N SER A 158 -7.77 6.61 16.22
CA SER A 158 -7.99 5.96 14.92
C SER A 158 -9.10 4.92 15.04
N PRO A 159 -9.93 4.76 14.00
CA PRO A 159 -10.99 3.75 14.01
C PRO A 159 -10.45 2.35 14.33
N GLY A 160 -11.17 1.61 15.17
CA GLY A 160 -10.81 0.26 15.61
C GLY A 160 -10.07 0.21 16.96
N TYR A 161 -9.55 1.33 17.45
CA TYR A 161 -9.03 1.42 18.81
C TYR A 161 -10.13 1.80 19.80
N ARG A 162 -10.04 1.25 21.03
CA ARG A 162 -10.92 1.68 22.13
C ARG A 162 -10.41 2.97 22.73
N ASP A 163 -11.32 3.73 23.32
CA ASP A 163 -10.97 4.93 24.07
C ASP A 163 -10.26 4.57 25.38
N LYS A 164 -9.37 5.46 25.81
CA LYS A 164 -8.57 5.35 27.05
C LYS A 164 -7.69 4.10 27.13
N GLN A 165 -7.45 3.45 26.00
CA GLN A 165 -6.57 2.30 25.90
C GLN A 165 -5.54 2.56 24.82
N ILE A 166 -4.30 2.41 25.23
CA ILE A 166 -3.16 2.53 24.33
C ILE A 166 -2.90 1.16 23.71
N TYR A 167 -3.18 1.02 22.42
CA TYR A 167 -2.96 -0.22 21.70
C TYR A 167 -1.71 -0.11 20.85
N PHE A 168 -0.62 -0.55 21.44
CA PHE A 168 0.59 -0.86 20.70
C PHE A 168 0.83 -2.33 20.90
N SER A 169 0.70 -3.13 19.83
CA SER A 169 0.73 -4.59 19.89
C SER A 169 1.69 -5.12 20.95
N ILE A 170 1.17 -5.72 22.02
CA ILE A 170 1.80 -6.91 22.56
C ILE A 170 1.08 -8.04 21.83
N GLN A 171 1.34 -8.23 20.53
CA GLN A 171 0.96 -9.50 19.90
C GLN A 171 2.02 -10.53 20.32
N GLY A 172 1.91 -10.89 21.60
CA GLY A 172 2.64 -11.90 22.33
C GLY A 172 1.82 -12.45 23.50
N ALA A 173 0.59 -11.98 23.72
CA ALA A 173 -0.39 -12.72 24.50
C ALA A 173 -1.19 -13.61 23.55
N ILE A 174 -0.68 -14.83 23.33
CA ILE A 174 -1.58 -15.98 23.39
C ILE A 174 -2.03 -16.01 24.85
N TYR A 175 -3.31 -15.76 25.11
CA TYR A 175 -4.21 -16.46 26.03
C TYR A 175 -5.57 -15.76 25.97
#